data_AF-A0A1E4NRB5-F1
#
_entry.id   AF-A0A1E4NRB5-F1
#
_cell.length_a   1.000
_cell.length_b   1.000
_cell.length_c   1.000
_cell.angle_alpha   90.00
_cell.angle_beta   90.00
_cell.angle_gamma   90.00
#
_symmetry.space_group_name_H-M   'P 1'
#
loop_
_entity.id
_entity.type
_entity.pdbx_description
1 polymer ?
#
loop_
_entity_poly.entity_id
_entity_poly.type
_entity_poly.pdbx_seq_one_letter_code
_entity_poly.pdbx_strand_id
1 'polypeptide(L)' 'MRTCPSRPPIRRALLACVLGLAFGGCALTPPQPWEKGDLAKPAMTMGADPLDQRFVQHIYGSKENASGGYGVGGGGCGCN' A
#
# COMPACT_ATOMS: atom_id res chain seq x y z
N MET A 1 -2.81 39.57 24.62
CA MET A 1 -2.74 38.40 23.71
C MET A 1 -2.46 37.15 24.53
N ARG A 2 -3.40 36.19 24.57
CA ARG A 2 -3.21 34.72 24.61
C ARG A 2 -4.48 34.02 25.11
N THR A 3 -5.27 33.57 24.13
CA THR A 3 -6.01 32.31 24.11
C THR A 3 -6.95 31.96 25.27
N CYS A 4 -8.24 32.23 25.09
CA CYS A 4 -9.23 31.18 25.35
C CYS A 4 -9.04 30.11 24.24
N PRO A 5 -8.93 28.81 24.54
CA PRO A 5 -10.13 28.00 24.38
C PRO A 5 -10.14 26.74 25.26
N SER A 6 -11.01 26.71 26.29
CA SER A 6 -11.56 25.44 26.77
C SER A 6 -12.51 24.89 25.70
N ARG A 7 -11.97 24.25 24.66
CA ARG A 7 -12.82 23.49 23.72
C ARG A 7 -13.53 22.41 24.54
N PRO A 8 -14.88 22.36 24.55
CA PRO A 8 -15.60 21.38 25.35
C PRO A 8 -15.19 19.96 24.91
N PRO A 9 -15.11 18.98 25.83
CA PRO A 9 -14.77 17.60 25.48
C PRO A 9 -15.70 17.04 24.40
N ILE A 10 -16.93 17.55 24.34
CA ILE A 10 -17.94 17.26 23.31
C ILE A 10 -17.46 17.64 21.91
N ARG A 11 -16.77 18.78 21.72
CA ARG A 11 -16.26 19.20 20.40
C ARG A 11 -15.16 18.26 19.91
N ARG A 12 -14.33 17.74 20.83
CA ARG A 12 -13.30 16.75 20.49
C ARG A 12 -13.92 15.39 20.19
N ALA A 13 -14.93 14.98 20.95
CA ALA A 13 -15.68 13.74 20.71
C ALA A 13 -16.42 13.75 19.36
N LEU A 14 -17.08 14.86 19.03
CA LEU A 14 -17.74 15.04 17.72
C LEU A 14 -16.73 14.99 16.58
N LEU A 15 -15.58 15.65 16.73
CA LEU A 15 -14.54 15.64 15.70
C LEU A 15 -13.99 14.22 15.49
N ALA A 16 -13.79 13.46 16.57
CA ALA A 16 -13.34 12.07 16.50
C ALA A 16 -14.38 11.15 15.84
N CYS A 17 -15.68 11.35 16.11
CA CYS A 17 -16.76 10.58 15.51
C CYS A 17 -16.88 10.85 14.01
N VAL A 18 -16.81 12.12 13.60
CA VAL A 18 -16.78 12.51 12.18
C VAL A 18 -15.56 11.95 11.46
N LEU A 19 -14.39 11.98 12.10
CA LEU A 19 -13.16 11.41 11.54
C LEU A 19 -13.27 9.89 11.38
N GLY A 20 -13.84 9.19 12.37
CA GLY A 20 -14.08 7.74 12.32
C GLY A 20 -15.03 7.33 11.19
N LEU A 21 -16.07 8.12 10.92
CA LEU A 21 -16.99 7.90 9.80
C LEU A 21 -16.32 8.19 8.44
N ALA A 22 -15.46 9.21 8.36
CA ALA A 22 -14.77 9.56 7.13
C ALA A 22 -13.71 8.54 6.71
N PHE A 23 -13.08 7.85 7.67
CA PHE A 23 -12.11 6.78 7.43
C PHE A 23 -12.69 5.37 7.55
N GLY A 24 -14.01 5.22 7.71
CA GLY A 24 -14.68 3.93 7.67
C GLY A 24 -14.64 3.35 6.25
N GLY A 25 -14.18 2.10 6.11
CA GLY A 25 -14.19 1.42 4.82
C GLY A 25 -15.60 0.96 4.41
N CYS A 26 -15.91 1.03 3.11
CA CYS A 26 -17.20 0.58 2.56
C CYS A 26 -17.38 -0.95 2.51
N ALA A 27 -16.42 -1.72 3.03
CA ALA A 27 -16.44 -3.19 3.02
C ALA A 27 -17.31 -3.77 4.14
N LEU A 28 -18.55 -3.29 4.27
CA LEU A 28 -19.51 -3.74 5.29
C LEU A 28 -20.04 -5.15 5.00
N THR A 29 -19.90 -5.64 3.76
CA THR A 29 -20.30 -6.98 3.35
C THR A 29 -19.06 -7.72 2.81
N PRO A 30 -18.62 -8.81 3.47
CA PRO A 30 -17.52 -9.61 2.94
C PRO A 30 -17.97 -10.33 1.66
N PRO A 31 -17.10 -10.44 0.64
CA PRO A 31 -17.41 -11.18 -0.58
C PRO A 31 -17.63 -12.67 -0.25
N GLN A 32 -18.53 -13.29 -0.99
CA GLN A 32 -18.83 -14.70 -0.84
C GLN A 32 -17.69 -15.56 -1.43
N PRO A 33 -17.44 -16.78 -0.91
CA PRO A 33 -16.30 -17.60 -1.34
C PRO A 33 -16.22 -17.90 -2.85
N TRP A 34 -17.37 -17.96 -3.53
CA TRP A 34 -17.47 -18.23 -4.96
C TRP A 34 -17.25 -17.00 -5.85
N GLU A 35 -17.33 -15.78 -5.31
CA GLU A 35 -17.09 -14.53 -6.06
C GLU A 35 -15.59 -14.29 -6.33
N LYS A 36 -14.72 -15.12 -5.75
CA LYS A 36 -13.27 -15.04 -5.94
C LYS A 36 -12.86 -15.08 -7.42
N GLY A 37 -13.56 -15.85 -8.25
CA GLY A 37 -13.25 -15.97 -9.68
C GLY A 37 -13.30 -14.62 -10.43
N ASP A 38 -14.26 -13.77 -10.06
CA ASP A 38 -14.45 -12.47 -10.70
C ASP A 38 -13.61 -11.36 -10.03
N LEU A 39 -13.45 -11.44 -8.71
CA LEU A 39 -12.78 -10.41 -7.90
C LEU A 39 -11.25 -10.58 -7.81
N ALA A 40 -10.71 -11.77 -8.05
CA ALA A 40 -9.28 -12.07 -7.92
C ALA A 40 -8.73 -12.78 -9.16
N LYS A 41 -8.81 -12.10 -10.32
CA LYS A 41 -8.31 -12.64 -11.59
C LYS A 41 -6.78 -12.84 -11.52
N PRO A 42 -6.23 -13.94 -12.07
CA PRO A 42 -4.79 -14.19 -12.07
C PRO A 42 -3.96 -13.07 -12.71
N ALA A 43 -4.51 -12.35 -13.69
CA ALA A 43 -3.83 -11.22 -14.33
C ALA A 43 -3.67 -9.98 -13.43
N MET A 44 -4.39 -9.90 -12.31
CA MET A 44 -4.27 -8.83 -11.32
C MET A 44 -3.19 -9.11 -10.26
N THR A 45 -2.57 -10.29 -10.30
CA THR A 45 -1.48 -10.62 -9.36
C THR A 45 -0.25 -9.77 -9.67
N MET A 46 0.51 -9.44 -8.63
CA MET A 46 1.80 -8.80 -8.82
C MET A 46 2.73 -9.77 -9.56
N GLY A 47 3.28 -9.34 -10.69
CA GLY A 47 4.14 -10.18 -11.52
C GLY A 47 3.41 -11.28 -12.28
N ALA A 48 2.13 -11.05 -12.63
CA ALA A 48 1.36 -11.96 -13.48
C ALA A 48 2.07 -12.28 -14.83
N ASP A 49 2.78 -11.30 -15.39
CA ASP A 49 3.55 -11.46 -16.63
C ASP A 49 5.05 -11.63 -16.32
N PRO A 50 5.66 -12.79 -16.63
CA PRO A 50 7.09 -13.00 -16.43
C PRO A 50 7.96 -12.08 -17.29
N LEU A 51 7.49 -11.61 -18.45
CA LEU A 51 8.26 -10.73 -19.32
C LEU A 51 8.34 -9.32 -18.73
N ASP A 52 7.21 -8.77 -18.30
CA ASP A 52 7.16 -7.50 -17.54
C ASP A 52 8.08 -7.56 -16.32
N GLN A 53 8.02 -8.65 -15.55
CA GLN A 53 8.92 -8.84 -14.42
C GLN A 53 10.39 -8.78 -14.82
N ARG A 54 10.80 -9.40 -15.93
CA ARG A 54 12.19 -9.33 -16.41
C ARG A 54 12.62 -7.92 -16.79
N PHE A 55 11.75 -7.14 -17.41
CA PHE A 55 12.04 -5.75 -17.73
C PHE A 55 12.16 -4.89 -16.47
N VAL A 56 11.23 -5.04 -15.54
CA VAL A 56 11.25 -4.36 -14.25
C VAL A 56 12.56 -4.69 -13.50
N GLN A 57 12.95 -5.96 -13.49
CA GLN A 57 14.24 -6.38 -12.91
C GLN A 57 15.44 -5.76 -13.60
N HIS A 58 15.46 -5.74 -14.93
CA HIS A 58 16.55 -5.13 -15.69
C HIS A 58 16.68 -3.63 -15.40
N ILE A 59 15.55 -2.92 -15.32
CA ILE A 59 15.52 -1.48 -15.02
C ILE A 59 16.00 -1.21 -13.60
N TYR A 60 15.48 -1.92 -12.59
CA TYR A 60 15.91 -1.75 -11.21
C TYR A 60 17.38 -2.16 -11.01
N GLY A 61 17.80 -3.29 -11.59
CA GLY A 61 19.19 -3.72 -11.57
C GLY A 61 20.14 -2.72 -12.20
N SER A 62 19.74 -2.04 -13.28
CA SER A 62 20.58 -1.01 -13.92
C SER A 62 20.70 0.27 -13.08
N LYS A 63 19.63 0.64 -12.37
CA LYS A 63 19.57 1.89 -11.59
C LYS A 63 20.17 1.75 -10.20
N GLU A 64 19.95 0.60 -9.57
CA GLU A 64 20.14 0.39 -8.13
C GLU A 64 21.17 -0.72 -7.83
N ASN A 65 22.04 -1.06 -8.79
CA ASN A 65 23.03 -2.15 -8.65
C ASN A 65 23.98 -2.00 -7.44
N ALA A 66 24.09 -0.79 -6.89
CA ALA A 66 24.89 -0.52 -5.70
C ALA A 66 24.15 -0.78 -4.38
N SER A 67 22.81 -0.63 -4.36
CA SER A 67 21.95 -0.69 -3.16
C SER A 67 21.24 -2.04 -2.99
N GLY A 68 21.25 -2.85 -4.04
CA GLY A 68 20.87 -4.24 -4.01
C GLY A 68 19.67 -4.58 -4.84
N GLY A 69 19.86 -5.54 -5.75
CA GLY A 69 18.81 -6.04 -6.62
C GLY A 69 17.74 -6.84 -5.88
N TYR A 70 16.76 -7.31 -6.65
CA TYR A 70 15.66 -8.13 -6.18
C TYR A 70 16.15 -9.46 -5.59
N GLY A 71 16.15 -9.56 -4.26
CA GLY A 71 16.64 -10.71 -3.49
C GLY A 71 17.46 -10.30 -2.27
N VAL A 72 17.62 -11.23 -1.33
CA VAL A 72 18.45 -11.04 -0.13
C VAL A 72 19.93 -11.18 -0.48
N GLY A 73 20.53 -10.17 -1.09
CA GLY A 73 21.96 -10.25 -1.44
C GLY A 73 22.47 -9.19 -2.40
N GLY A 74 22.15 -7.92 -2.17
CA GLY A 74 22.69 -6.85 -2.99
C GLY A 74 23.18 -5.70 -2.14
N GLY A 75 24.48 -5.66 -1.90
CA GLY A 75 25.14 -4.55 -1.25
C GLY A 75 26.60 -4.66 -1.63
N GLY A 76 27.02 -3.94 -2.67
CA GLY A 76 28.43 -3.83 -3.02
C GLY A 76 28.75 -3.92 -4.52
N CYS A 77 29.55 -2.95 -4.98
CA CYS A 77 30.42 -2.94 -6.16
C CYS A 77 29.82 -3.22 -7.56
N GLY A 78 28.54 -3.60 -7.69
CA GLY A 78 27.85 -3.67 -8.99
C GLY A 78 28.33 -4.78 -9.94
N CYS A 79 28.99 -5.82 -9.42
CA CYS A 79 29.31 -7.03 -10.19
C CYS A 79 28.33 -8.14 -9.81
N ASN A 80 27.29 -8.33 -10.62
CA ASN A 80 26.55 -9.62 -10.67
C ASN A 80 27.29 -10.54 -11.64
#